data_AF-A0A6N9YRM6-F1
#
_entry.id   AF-A0A6N9YRM6-F1
#
_cell.length_a   1.000
_cell.length_b   1.000
_cell.length_c   1.000
_cell.angle_alpha   90.00
_cell.angle_beta   90.00
_cell.angle_gamma   90.00
#
_symmetry.space_group_name_H-M   'P 1'
#
loop_
_entity.id
_entity.type
_entity.pdbx_description
1 polymer ?
#
loop_
_entity_poly.entity_id
_entity_poly.type
_entity_poly.pdbx_seq_one_letter_code
_entity_poly.pdbx_strand_id
1 'polypeptide(L)'
;MSDESTTRGEQAAEPSENEYREYLAQLRSVPADRIVLETMSGVLTAAQAKIGRNDARLMIDLSALMLDHARQYLPAQQAQQFDQVLGQLRMAQVQGEQAVAQRGAPEENDLPRPPAPPATATGAAAQPAQSQQPSPASKLWVPGR
;
A
#
# COMPACT_ATOMS: atom_id res chain seq x y z
N MET A 1 15.46 -30.30 35.37
CA MET A 1 15.23 -29.57 36.64
C MET A 1 16.45 -28.69 36.84
N SER A 2 16.45 -27.38 36.63
CA SER A 2 15.43 -26.37 36.34
C SER A 2 16.18 -25.26 35.60
N ASP A 3 15.71 -24.80 34.44
CA ASP A 3 14.88 -23.59 34.29
C ASP A 3 15.36 -22.40 35.14
N GLU A 4 16.11 -21.50 34.51
CA GLU A 4 16.10 -20.09 34.90
C GLU A 4 16.20 -19.23 33.63
N SER A 5 15.11 -19.27 32.87
CA SER A 5 14.77 -18.37 31.79
C SER A 5 14.63 -16.94 32.34
N THR A 6 15.74 -16.24 32.56
CA THR A 6 15.72 -14.78 32.80
C THR A 6 15.42 -14.08 31.47
N THR A 7 14.14 -14.02 31.16
CA THR A 7 13.57 -13.18 30.12
C THR A 7 13.62 -11.74 30.64
N ARG A 8 14.77 -11.08 30.47
CA ARG A 8 14.91 -9.64 30.73
C ARG A 8 14.14 -8.93 29.63
N GLY A 9 12.87 -8.63 29.90
CA GLY A 9 12.12 -7.66 29.12
C GLY A 9 12.84 -6.33 29.24
N GLU A 10 13.56 -5.94 28.19
CA GLU A 10 13.96 -4.56 27.94
C GLU A 10 12.67 -3.74 27.84
N GLN A 11 12.26 -3.16 28.97
CA GLN A 11 11.36 -2.02 28.98
C GLN A 11 12.08 -0.92 28.20
N ALA A 12 11.66 -0.69 26.96
CA ALA A 12 12.09 0.47 26.20
C ALA A 12 11.73 1.71 27.04
N ALA A 13 12.73 2.33 27.65
CA ALA A 13 12.54 3.56 28.41
C ALA A 13 11.95 4.60 27.45
N GLU A 14 10.86 5.26 27.87
CA GLU A 14 10.34 6.39 27.11
C GLU A 14 11.44 7.45 26.96
N PRO A 15 11.71 7.94 25.74
CA PRO A 15 12.72 8.96 25.54
C PRO A 15 12.43 10.18 26.40
N SER A 16 13.46 10.73 27.03
CA SER A 16 13.34 11.96 27.79
C SER A 16 12.95 13.13 26.87
N GLU A 17 12.34 14.18 27.45
CA GLU A 17 11.95 15.38 26.68
C GLU A 17 13.15 16.01 25.95
N ASN A 18 14.34 15.94 26.54
CA ASN A 18 15.57 16.45 25.92
C ASN A 18 15.96 15.63 24.69
N GLU A 19 15.90 14.29 24.77
CA GLU A 19 16.18 13.41 23.62
C GLU A 19 15.19 13.64 22.47
N TYR A 20 13.91 13.89 22.78
CA TYR A 20 12.92 14.26 21.76
C TYR A 20 13.25 15.60 21.09
N ARG A 21 13.66 16.61 21.85
CA ARG A 21 14.05 17.92 21.30
C ARG A 21 15.28 17.80 20.41
N GLU A 22 16.27 17.01 20.81
CA GLU A 22 17.46 16.73 20.02
C GLU A 22 17.12 15.99 18.73
N TYR A 23 16.29 14.94 18.82
CA TYR A 23 15.81 14.21 17.65
C TYR A 23 15.08 15.11 16.66
N LEU A 24 14.18 15.99 17.14
CA LEU A 24 13.49 16.94 16.28
C LEU A 24 14.43 17.96 15.65
N ALA A 25 15.44 18.43 16.40
CA ALA A 25 16.46 19.33 15.86
C ALA A 25 17.28 18.66 14.75
N GLN A 26 17.64 17.38 14.93
CA GLN A 26 18.30 16.58 13.92
C GLN A 26 17.40 16.43 12.68
N LEU A 27 16.13 16.03 12.86
CA LEU A 27 15.20 15.84 11.76
C LEU A 27 15.00 17.11 10.93
N ARG A 28 14.97 18.29 11.56
CA ARG A 28 14.87 19.59 10.86
C ARG A 28 16.08 19.90 9.98
N SER A 29 17.23 19.29 10.25
CA SER A 29 18.46 19.47 9.47
C SER A 29 18.57 18.49 8.30
N VAL A 30 17.77 17.42 8.30
CA VAL A 30 17.83 16.40 7.24
C VAL A 30 17.16 16.93 5.96
N PRO A 31 17.80 16.76 4.78
CA PRO A 31 17.18 17.08 3.51
C PRO A 31 15.85 16.33 3.31
N ALA A 32 14.82 17.01 2.80
CA ALA A 32 13.50 16.41 2.64
C ALA A 32 13.49 15.22 1.68
N ASP A 33 14.32 15.25 0.62
CA ASP A 33 14.50 14.15 -0.31
C ASP A 33 15.00 12.89 0.41
N ARG A 34 15.97 13.01 1.32
CA ARG A 34 16.45 11.89 2.15
C ARG A 34 15.33 11.24 2.96
N ILE A 35 14.51 12.05 3.63
CA ILE A 35 13.37 11.55 4.43
C ILE A 35 12.38 10.80 3.53
N VAL A 36 12.06 11.36 2.36
CA VAL A 36 11.15 10.73 1.40
C VAL A 36 11.70 9.40 0.92
N LEU A 37 12.98 9.34 0.56
CA LEU A 37 13.65 8.12 0.08
C LEU A 37 13.65 7.01 1.14
N GLU A 38 13.98 7.36 2.39
CA GLU A 38 13.98 6.41 3.52
C GLU A 38 12.57 5.88 3.81
N THR A 39 11.59 6.79 3.83
CA THR A 39 10.18 6.43 4.03
C THR A 39 9.68 5.50 2.93
N MET A 40 9.93 5.85 1.66
CA MET A 40 9.56 5.01 0.52
C MET A 40 10.22 3.64 0.58
N SER A 41 11.51 3.59 0.93
CA SER A 41 12.25 2.33 1.05
C SER A 41 11.62 1.42 2.12
N GLY A 42 11.28 1.98 3.29
CA GLY A 42 10.59 1.24 4.35
C GLY A 42 9.23 0.68 3.90
N VAL A 43 8.42 1.48 3.20
CA VAL A 43 7.12 1.04 2.67
C VAL A 43 7.30 -0.08 1.63
N LEU A 44 8.28 0.03 0.73
CA LEU A 44 8.56 -0.99 -0.28
C LEU A 44 9.08 -2.29 0.34
N THR A 45 9.93 -2.22 1.36
CA THR A 45 10.36 -3.41 2.12
C THR A 45 9.17 -4.09 2.79
N ALA A 46 8.26 -3.33 3.40
CA ALA A 46 7.05 -3.87 3.99
C ALA A 46 6.13 -4.51 2.92
N ALA A 47 6.01 -3.89 1.74
CA ALA A 47 5.26 -4.45 0.62
C ALA A 47 5.83 -5.80 0.17
N GLN A 48 7.15 -5.90 0.05
CA GLN A 48 7.84 -7.13 -0.33
C GLN A 48 7.58 -8.26 0.67
N ALA A 49 7.58 -7.96 1.98
CA ALA A 49 7.31 -8.94 3.03
C ALA A 49 5.84 -9.44 3.02
N LYS A 50 4.93 -8.68 2.40
CA LYS A 50 3.49 -8.96 2.39
C LYS A 50 2.96 -9.35 1.01
N ILE A 51 3.82 -9.73 0.08
CA ILE A 51 3.40 -10.09 -1.29
C ILE A 51 2.30 -11.15 -1.29
N GLY A 52 1.25 -10.91 -2.08
CA GLY A 52 0.07 -11.76 -2.20
C GLY A 52 -1.11 -11.33 -1.32
N ARG A 53 -0.88 -10.39 -0.40
CA ARG A 53 -1.88 -9.82 0.52
C ARG A 53 -2.43 -8.49 0.03
N ASN A 54 -3.62 -8.11 0.47
CA ASN A 54 -4.19 -6.79 0.18
C ASN A 54 -3.36 -5.65 0.79
N ASP A 55 -2.69 -5.89 1.93
CA ASP A 55 -1.73 -4.97 2.53
C ASP A 55 -0.62 -4.53 1.55
N ALA A 56 -0.04 -5.49 0.82
CA ALA A 56 1.04 -5.20 -0.13
C ALA A 56 0.54 -4.36 -1.30
N ARG A 57 -0.69 -4.57 -1.78
CA ARG A 57 -1.31 -3.67 -2.78
C ARG A 57 -1.35 -2.24 -2.27
N LEU A 58 -1.79 -2.03 -1.03
CA LEU A 58 -1.88 -0.68 -0.46
C LEU A 58 -0.50 -0.02 -0.37
N MET A 59 0.51 -0.77 0.08
CA MET A 59 1.88 -0.26 0.21
C MET A 59 2.52 0.05 -1.14
N ILE A 60 2.28 -0.78 -2.16
CA ILE A 60 2.71 -0.53 -3.54
C ILE A 60 2.04 0.73 -4.10
N ASP A 61 0.73 0.88 -3.92
CA ASP A 61 -0.03 2.04 -4.41
C ASP A 61 0.39 3.33 -3.69
N LEU A 62 0.57 3.29 -2.37
CA LEU A 62 1.10 4.41 -1.58
C LEU A 62 2.50 4.81 -2.04
N SER A 63 3.38 3.84 -2.26
CA SER A 63 4.75 4.11 -2.73
C SER A 63 4.75 4.73 -4.13
N ALA A 64 3.83 4.30 -5.01
CA ALA A 64 3.68 4.89 -6.33
C ALA A 64 3.17 6.33 -6.27
N LEU A 65 2.22 6.63 -5.38
CA LEU A 65 1.73 8.00 -5.14
C LEU A 65 2.83 8.92 -4.60
N MET A 66 3.59 8.43 -3.62
CA MET A 66 4.74 9.15 -3.07
C MET A 66 5.76 9.45 -4.16
N LEU A 67 6.10 8.45 -4.99
CA LEU A 67 7.06 8.62 -6.08
C LEU A 67 6.55 9.62 -7.11
N ASP A 68 5.29 9.54 -7.53
CA ASP A 68 4.72 10.44 -8.52
C ASP A 68 4.78 11.90 -8.05
N HIS A 69 4.39 12.15 -6.80
CA HIS A 69 4.43 13.48 -6.21
C HIS A 69 5.87 13.98 -5.99
N ALA A 70 6.77 13.12 -5.51
CA ALA A 70 8.14 13.49 -5.16
C ALA A 70 9.08 13.55 -6.37
N ARG A 71 8.70 12.98 -7.53
CA ARG A 71 9.57 12.76 -8.69
C ARG A 71 10.40 13.98 -9.09
N GLN A 72 9.80 15.16 -9.12
CA GLN A 72 10.46 16.42 -9.52
C GLN A 72 11.50 16.92 -8.50
N TYR A 73 11.46 16.41 -7.28
CA TYR A 73 12.37 16.78 -6.19
C TYR A 73 13.43 15.72 -5.93
N LEU A 74 13.33 14.55 -6.57
CA LEU A 74 14.28 13.45 -6.40
C LEU A 74 15.32 13.44 -7.54
N PRO A 75 16.55 12.95 -7.27
CA PRO A 75 17.51 12.67 -8.32
C PRO A 75 16.94 11.66 -9.32
N ALA A 76 17.03 11.96 -10.62
CA ALA A 76 16.39 11.19 -11.69
C ALA A 76 16.75 9.68 -11.64
N GLN A 77 18.00 9.36 -11.35
CA GLN A 77 18.46 7.97 -11.22
C GLN A 77 17.75 7.23 -10.08
N GLN A 78 17.50 7.90 -8.96
CA GLN A 78 16.83 7.29 -7.80
C GLN A 78 15.34 7.09 -8.10
N ALA A 79 14.68 8.09 -8.69
CA ALA A 79 13.29 7.94 -9.14
C ALA A 79 13.12 6.75 -10.10
N GLN A 80 14.05 6.58 -11.04
CA GLN A 80 14.06 5.45 -11.97
C GLN A 80 14.28 4.09 -11.27
N GLN A 81 15.13 4.03 -10.25
CA GLN A 81 15.30 2.81 -9.45
C GLN A 81 14.00 2.42 -8.73
N PHE A 82 13.28 3.39 -8.15
CA PHE A 82 11.98 3.11 -7.54
C PHE A 82 10.93 2.67 -8.55
N ASP A 83 10.91 3.25 -9.75
CA ASP A 83 10.04 2.79 -10.84
C ASP A 83 10.27 1.30 -11.15
N GLN A 84 11.53 0.88 -11.23
CA GLN A 84 11.89 -0.51 -11.48
C GLN A 84 11.44 -1.44 -10.35
N VAL A 85 11.69 -1.06 -9.09
CA VAL A 85 11.27 -1.84 -7.92
C VAL A 85 9.75 -1.94 -7.86
N LEU A 86 9.02 -0.85 -8.06
CA LEU A 86 7.56 -0.84 -8.11
C LEU A 86 7.01 -1.75 -9.21
N GLY A 87 7.63 -1.73 -10.40
CA GLY A 87 7.27 -2.64 -11.50
C GLY A 87 7.42 -4.10 -11.11
N GLN A 88 8.54 -4.46 -10.49
CA GLN A 88 8.80 -5.82 -10.02
C GLN A 88 7.81 -6.25 -8.94
N LEU A 89 7.55 -5.40 -7.94
CA LEU A 89 6.62 -5.70 -6.85
C LEU A 89 5.18 -5.86 -7.35
N ARG A 90 4.73 -5.06 -8.32
CA ARG A 90 3.40 -5.22 -8.93
C ARG A 90 3.23 -6.58 -9.59
N MET A 91 4.24 -7.03 -10.33
CA MET A 91 4.21 -8.37 -10.95
C MET A 91 4.26 -9.48 -9.91
N ALA A 92 5.14 -9.35 -8.90
CA ALA A 92 5.23 -10.29 -7.79
C ALA A 92 3.91 -10.36 -7.00
N GLN A 93 3.23 -9.23 -6.80
CA GLN A 93 1.96 -9.15 -6.10
C GLN A 93 0.86 -9.96 -6.82
N VAL A 94 0.72 -9.78 -8.14
CA VAL A 94 -0.26 -10.54 -8.93
C VAL A 94 0.02 -12.04 -8.86
N GLN A 95 1.28 -12.46 -8.91
CA GLN A 95 1.66 -13.86 -8.78
C GLN A 95 1.41 -14.40 -7.37
N GLY A 96 1.75 -13.61 -6.33
CA GLY A 96 1.54 -13.95 -4.94
C GLY A 96 0.06 -14.15 -4.61
N GLU A 97 -0.82 -13.30 -5.14
CA GLU A 97 -2.26 -13.42 -4.93
C GLU A 97 -2.84 -14.70 -5.52
N GLN A 98 -2.35 -15.12 -6.70
CA GLN A 98 -2.75 -16.40 -7.28
C GLN A 98 -2.33 -17.56 -6.36
N ALA A 99 -1.12 -17.49 -5.78
CA ALA A 99 -0.64 -18.50 -4.85
C ALA A 99 -1.44 -18.52 -3.53
N VAL A 100 -1.80 -17.36 -2.99
CA VAL A 100 -2.63 -17.24 -1.77
C VAL A 100 -4.06 -17.71 -2.04
N ALA A 101 -4.66 -17.31 -3.16
CA ALA A 101 -6.01 -17.74 -3.55
C ALA A 101 -6.10 -19.27 -3.69
N GLN A 102 -5.05 -19.93 -4.19
CA GLN A 102 -4.99 -21.40 -4.27
C GLN A 102 -4.92 -22.07 -2.89
N ARG A 103 -4.32 -21.41 -1.88
CA ARG A 103 -4.28 -21.92 -0.50
C ARG A 103 -5.62 -21.77 0.23
N GLY A 104 -6.45 -20.80 -0.20
CA GLY A 104 -7.82 -20.61 0.30
C GLY A 104 -7.94 -20.22 1.77
N ALA A 105 -6.84 -19.83 2.42
CA ALA A 105 -6.80 -19.46 3.83
C ALA A 105 -6.57 -17.94 3.95
N PRO A 106 -7.49 -17.18 4.60
CA PRO A 106 -7.26 -15.79 4.90
C PRO A 106 -6.10 -15.65 5.89
N GLU A 107 -5.22 -14.66 5.66
CA GLU A 107 -4.11 -14.37 6.56
C GLU A 107 -4.52 -13.35 7.65
N GLU A 108 -3.97 -13.51 8.84
CA GLU A 108 -4.24 -12.61 9.96
C GLU A 108 -3.76 -11.18 9.67
N ASN A 109 -4.57 -10.20 10.06
CA ASN A 109 -4.28 -8.77 9.92
C ASN A 109 -4.09 -8.31 8.46
N ASP A 110 -4.53 -9.08 7.46
CA ASP A 110 -4.62 -8.56 6.08
C ASP A 110 -5.82 -7.62 5.94
N LEU A 111 -5.72 -6.65 5.04
CA LEU A 111 -6.84 -5.83 4.67
C LEU A 111 -8.01 -6.70 4.17
N PRO A 112 -9.26 -6.43 4.60
CA PRO A 112 -10.41 -7.28 4.29
C PRO A 112 -10.83 -7.21 2.82
N ARG A 113 -10.34 -6.21 2.07
CA ARG A 113 -10.58 -6.04 0.64
C ARG A 113 -9.37 -5.39 -0.02
N PRO A 114 -9.13 -5.61 -1.32
CA PRO A 114 -8.10 -4.89 -2.04
C PRO A 114 -8.40 -3.37 -1.99
N PRO A 115 -7.36 -2.54 -1.84
CA PRO A 115 -7.52 -1.10 -1.90
C PRO A 115 -8.02 -0.69 -3.29
N ALA A 116 -8.85 0.35 -3.32
CA ALA A 116 -9.18 0.98 -4.60
C ALA A 116 -7.93 1.67 -5.15
N PRO A 117 -7.69 1.62 -6.47
CA PRO A 117 -6.58 2.35 -7.06
C PRO A 117 -6.75 3.85 -6.80
N PRO A 118 -5.65 4.60 -6.59
CA PRO A 118 -5.74 6.03 -6.41
C PRO A 118 -6.38 6.72 -7.61
N ALA A 119 -7.23 7.70 -7.36
CA ALA A 119 -7.87 8.48 -8.41
C ALA A 119 -6.81 9.29 -9.17
N THR A 120 -6.54 8.94 -10.42
CA THR A 120 -5.72 9.78 -11.29
C THR A 120 -6.48 11.05 -11.64
N ALA A 121 -5.89 12.22 -11.40
CA ALA A 121 -6.48 13.53 -11.67
C ALA A 121 -6.77 13.80 -13.17
N THR A 122 -6.35 12.90 -14.06
CA THR A 122 -6.71 12.89 -15.48
C THR A 122 -7.80 11.86 -15.75
N GLY A 123 -9.05 12.33 -15.78
CA GLY A 123 -10.18 11.57 -16.31
C GLY A 123 -11.24 11.19 -15.28
N ALA A 124 -11.86 12.19 -14.65
CA ALA A 124 -13.23 12.06 -14.22
C ALA A 124 -14.14 11.89 -15.45
N ALA A 125 -14.11 10.73 -16.09
CA ALA A 125 -15.33 10.18 -16.66
C ALA A 125 -16.07 9.57 -15.48
N ALA A 126 -16.96 10.36 -14.88
CA ALA A 126 -17.95 9.85 -13.95
C ALA A 126 -18.63 8.64 -14.61
N GLN A 127 -18.33 7.44 -14.13
CA GLN A 127 -19.20 6.30 -14.40
C GLN A 127 -20.54 6.64 -13.75
N PRO A 128 -21.66 6.78 -14.49
CA PRO A 128 -22.94 6.90 -13.84
C PRO A 128 -23.19 5.59 -13.11
N ALA A 129 -23.40 5.69 -11.80
CA ALA A 129 -23.98 4.63 -11.01
C ALA A 129 -25.33 4.25 -11.63
N GLN A 130 -25.35 3.20 -12.46
CA GLN A 130 -26.60 2.60 -12.90
C GLN A 130 -27.13 1.77 -11.73
N SER A 131 -28.00 2.44 -10.98
CA SER A 131 -29.03 1.88 -10.12
C SER A 131 -29.55 0.55 -10.67
N GLN A 132 -29.50 -0.49 -9.82
CA GLN A 132 -30.30 -1.70 -9.98
C GLN A 132 -31.77 -1.28 -10.16
N GLN A 133 -32.31 -1.51 -11.35
CA GLN A 133 -33.76 -1.51 -11.59
C GLN A 133 -34.18 -2.94 -11.97
N PRO A 134 -35.24 -3.48 -11.33
CA PRO A 134 -35.68 -4.85 -11.53
C PRO A 134 -36.30 -5.04 -12.92
N SER A 135 -35.98 -6.15 -13.58
CA SER A 135 -36.61 -6.58 -14.83
C SER A 135 -38.11 -6.83 -14.67
N PRO A 136 -38.98 -6.26 -15.53
CA PRO A 136 -40.26 -6.84 -15.83
C PRO A 136 -40.19 -7.47 -17.21
N ALA A 137 -39.99 -8.79 -17.22
CA ALA A 137 -40.50 -9.60 -18.32
C ALA A 137 -42.02 -9.41 -18.37
N SER A 138 -42.54 -8.59 -19.29
CA SER A 138 -43.96 -8.49 -19.57
C SER A 138 -44.24 -7.98 -20.98
N LYS A 139 -44.27 -8.94 -21.90
CA LYS A 139 -45.31 -9.12 -22.93
C LYS A 139 -45.75 -7.84 -23.68
N LEU A 140 -45.00 -7.48 -24.73
CA LEU A 140 -45.58 -6.77 -25.87
C LEU A 140 -45.92 -7.80 -26.96
N TRP A 141 -47.13 -8.32 -26.84
CA TRP A 141 -47.86 -9.09 -27.83
C TRP A 141 -48.26 -8.16 -28.99
N VAL A 142 -47.99 -8.57 -30.23
CA VAL A 142 -48.55 -7.95 -31.44
C VAL A 142 -49.20 -9.05 -32.27
N PRO A 143 -50.52 -8.97 -32.53
CA PRO A 143 -51.03 -9.12 -33.88
C PRO A 143 -52.29 -8.27 -34.18
N GLY A 144 -52.24 -7.56 -35.31
CA GLY A 144 -53.37 -7.34 -36.23
C GLY A 144 -54.50 -6.41 -35.82
N ARG A 145 -54.44 -5.15 -36.29
CA ARG A 145 -55.41 -4.54 -37.23
C ARG A 145 -54.72 -3.43 -38.03
#